data_AF-X1K823-F1
#
_entry.id   AF-X1K823-F1
#
_cell.length_a   1.000
_cell.length_b   1.000
_cell.length_c   1.000
_cell.angle_alpha   90.00
_cell.angle_beta   90.00
_cell.angle_gamma   90.00
#
_symmetry.space_group_name_H-M   'P 1'
#
loop_
_entity.id
_entity.type
_entity.pdbx_description
1 polymer ?
#
loop_
_entity_poly.entity_id
_entity_poly.type
_entity_poly.pdbx_seq_one_letter_code
_entity_poly.pdbx_strand_id
1 'polypeptide(L)'
;MMRSFFETFPKEIEESAVIDGCSTVKVLFYVTVPVCLPGIVATGIFAFIFAWNELILATMFLSDMKILTLPVALNSIVGQFMVEWGQIAAGATLGLIPAILLFALIQKHLVSGVASGGLKG
;
A
#
# COMPACT_ATOMS: atom_id res chain seq x y z
N MET A 1 1.11 8.90 -6.26
CA MET A 1 -0.20 9.18 -5.65
C MET A 1 -0.13 10.21 -4.54
N MET A 2 0.75 10.04 -3.55
CA MET A 2 0.84 10.96 -2.40
C MET A 2 0.95 12.46 -2.75
N ARG A 3 1.77 12.83 -3.75
CA ARG A 3 1.91 14.23 -4.19
C ARG A 3 0.58 14.87 -4.57
N SER A 4 -0.27 14.15 -5.32
CA SER A 4 -1.57 14.65 -5.74
C SER A 4 -2.53 14.86 -4.56
N PHE A 5 -2.41 14.06 -3.49
CA PHE A 5 -3.17 14.26 -2.24
C PHE A 5 -2.65 15.43 -1.40
N PHE A 6 -1.35 15.74 -1.45
CA PHE A 6 -0.82 16.94 -0.81
C PHE A 6 -1.24 18.21 -1.56
N GLU A 7 -1.31 18.16 -2.89
CA GLU A 7 -1.71 19.31 -3.71
C GLU A 7 -3.18 19.71 -3.52
N THR A 8 -4.05 18.79 -3.05
CA THR A 8 -5.45 19.11 -2.71
C THR A 8 -5.62 19.74 -1.33
N PHE A 9 -4.57 19.77 -0.50
CA PHE A 9 -4.63 20.32 0.85
C PHE A 9 -4.32 21.83 0.84
N PRO A 10 -5.25 22.70 1.28
CA PRO A 10 -5.03 24.14 1.28
C PRO A 10 -3.96 24.53 2.31
N LYS A 11 -2.91 25.21 1.85
CA LYS A 11 -1.80 25.68 2.68
C LYS A 11 -2.25 26.60 3.81
N GLU A 12 -3.38 27.29 3.63
CA GLU A 12 -3.95 28.20 4.64
C GLU A 12 -4.24 27.49 5.98
N ILE A 13 -4.53 26.18 5.96
CA ILE A 13 -4.79 25.40 7.19
C ILE A 13 -3.50 25.22 7.99
N GLU A 14 -2.36 24.99 7.33
CA GLU A 14 -1.06 24.88 8.01
C GLU A 14 -0.61 26.23 8.55
N GLU A 15 -0.79 27.30 7.76
CA GLU A 15 -0.45 28.67 8.18
C GLU A 15 -1.27 29.12 9.39
N SER A 16 -2.57 28.80 9.42
CA SER A 16 -3.43 29.09 10.58
C SER A 16 -2.96 28.36 11.83
N ALA A 17 -2.55 27.09 11.72
CA ALA A 17 -2.03 26.33 12.86
C ALA A 17 -0.71 26.91 13.41
N VAL A 18 0.16 27.45 12.54
CA VAL A 18 1.38 28.15 12.96
C VAL A 18 1.05 29.48 13.66
N ILE A 19 0.06 30.23 13.15
CA ILE A 19 -0.43 31.47 13.79
C ILE A 19 -1.00 31.17 15.19
N ASP A 20 -1.66 30.03 15.37
CA ASP A 20 -2.15 29.53 16.67
C ASP A 20 -1.04 29.05 17.62
N GLY A 21 0.23 29.19 17.23
CA GLY A 21 1.39 28.88 18.06
C GLY A 21 1.85 27.41 18.00
N CYS A 22 1.37 26.61 17.04
CA CYS A 22 1.94 25.29 16.82
C CYS A 22 3.33 25.37 16.17
N SER A 23 4.27 24.57 16.69
CA SER A 23 5.55 24.36 16.02
C SER A 23 5.35 23.57 14.72
N THR A 24 6.22 23.76 13.73
CA THR A 24 6.14 23.10 12.42
C THR A 24 6.04 21.57 12.53
N VAL A 25 6.75 20.97 13.50
CA VAL A 25 6.67 19.52 13.76
C VAL A 25 5.28 19.11 14.26
N LYS A 26 4.64 19.93 15.12
CA LYS A 26 3.27 19.67 15.56
C LYS A 26 2.29 19.81 14.41
N VAL A 27 2.43 20.81 13.55
CA VAL A 27 1.57 20.97 12.37
C VAL A 27 1.64 19.73 11.48
N LEU A 28 2.84 19.22 11.20
CA LEU A 28 3.02 18.00 10.42
C LEU A 28 2.24 16.81 10.99
N PHE A 29 2.44 16.47 12.26
CA PHE A 29 1.87 15.26 12.84
C PHE A 29 0.40 15.38 13.28
N TYR A 30 -0.05 16.57 13.67
CA TYR A 30 -1.40 16.77 14.22
C TYR A 30 -2.38 17.38 13.21
N VAL A 31 -1.90 18.03 12.16
CA VAL A 31 -2.74 18.67 11.15
C VAL A 31 -2.59 17.96 9.81
N THR A 32 -1.37 17.93 9.28
CA THR A 32 -1.12 17.43 7.92
C THR A 32 -1.31 15.91 7.81
N VAL A 33 -0.68 15.12 8.69
CA VAL A 33 -0.73 13.64 8.63
C VAL A 33 -2.15 13.06 8.76
N PRO A 34 -3.00 13.50 9.72
CA PRO A 34 -4.36 12.98 9.85
C PRO A 34 -5.23 13.29 8.63
N VAL A 35 -5.08 14.48 8.04
CA VAL A 35 -5.84 14.88 6.85
C VAL A 35 -5.38 14.11 5.62
N CYS A 36 -4.06 13.90 5.48
CA CYS A 36 -3.51 13.13 4.37
C CYS A 36 -3.61 11.60 4.56
N LEU A 37 -4.14 11.12 5.69
CA LEU A 37 -4.23 9.70 6.03
C LEU A 37 -4.88 8.84 4.92
N PRO A 38 -5.97 9.26 4.24
CA PRO A 38 -6.53 8.49 3.12
C PRO A 38 -5.54 8.34 1.96
N GLY A 39 -4.76 9.38 1.66
CA GLY A 39 -3.73 9.36 0.62
C GLY A 39 -2.52 8.51 0.99
N ILE A 40 -2.12 8.50 2.27
CA ILE A 40 -1.06 7.63 2.80
C ILE A 40 -1.49 6.17 2.68
N VAL A 41 -2.72 5.86 3.10
CA VAL A 41 -3.28 4.50 3.01
C VAL A 41 -3.33 4.03 1.56
N ALA A 42 -3.88 4.84 0.65
CA ALA A 42 -3.92 4.49 -0.78
C ALA A 42 -2.53 4.26 -1.36
N THR A 43 -1.57 5.15 -1.09
CA THR A 43 -0.18 5.00 -1.55
C THR A 43 0.48 3.75 -0.96
N GLY A 44 0.24 3.46 0.31
CA GLY A 44 0.73 2.27 1.00
C GLY A 44 0.19 0.97 0.41
N ILE A 45 -1.07 0.93 -0.01
CA ILE A 45 -1.66 -0.22 -0.73
C ILE A 45 -0.92 -0.47 -2.03
N PHE A 46 -0.74 0.57 -2.85
CA PHE A 46 -0.04 0.41 -4.13
C PHE A 46 1.39 -0.08 -3.89
N ALA A 47 2.10 0.52 -2.93
CA ALA A 47 3.44 0.07 -2.55
C ALA A 47 3.45 -1.40 -2.11
N PHE A 48 2.47 -1.82 -1.30
CA PHE A 48 2.32 -3.22 -0.90
C PHE A 48 2.08 -4.15 -2.09
N ILE A 49 1.16 -3.81 -2.99
CA ILE A 49 0.86 -4.63 -4.17
C ILE A 49 2.12 -4.80 -5.04
N PHE A 50 2.86 -3.71 -5.26
CA PHE A 50 4.11 -3.76 -6.03
C PHE A 50 5.17 -4.62 -5.35
N ALA A 51 5.39 -4.43 -4.05
CA ALA A 51 6.38 -5.18 -3.29
C ALA A 51 6.02 -6.67 -3.13
N TRP A 52 4.73 -6.98 -2.93
CA TRP A 52 4.24 -8.33 -2.73
C TRP A 52 4.32 -9.20 -3.99
N ASN A 53 4.11 -8.59 -5.16
CA ASN A 53 4.21 -9.26 -6.46
C ASN A 53 5.62 -9.21 -7.06
N GLU A 54 6.59 -8.64 -6.35
CA GLU A 54 7.94 -8.52 -6.85
C GLU A 54 8.59 -9.92 -6.93
N LEU A 55 9.00 -10.30 -8.15
CA LEU A 55 9.69 -11.56 -8.44
C LEU A 55 11.15 -11.36 -8.88
N ILE A 56 11.43 -10.35 -9.70
CA ILE A 56 12.70 -10.23 -10.42
C ILE A 56 13.82 -9.85 -9.46
N LEU A 57 13.62 -8.75 -8.72
CA LEU A 57 14.55 -8.27 -7.69
C LEU A 57 14.72 -9.33 -6.60
N ALA A 58 13.62 -9.91 -6.12
CA ALA A 58 13.61 -10.92 -5.09
C ALA A 58 14.41 -12.16 -5.52
N THR A 59 14.26 -12.63 -6.77
CA THR A 59 15.06 -13.76 -7.29
C THR A 59 16.55 -13.41 -7.43
N MET A 60 16.88 -12.15 -7.74
CA MET A 60 18.28 -11.72 -7.84
C MET A 60 18.99 -11.62 -6.48
N PHE A 61 18.26 -11.21 -5.42
CA PHE A 61 18.85 -10.94 -4.10
C PHE A 61 18.65 -12.07 -3.08
N LEU A 62 17.59 -12.88 -3.21
CA LEU A 62 17.30 -13.95 -2.26
C LEU A 62 17.95 -15.25 -2.74
N SER A 63 18.94 -15.73 -1.98
CA SER A 63 19.64 -16.99 -2.28
C SER A 63 19.36 -18.11 -1.25
N ASP A 64 18.88 -17.77 -0.05
CA ASP A 64 18.54 -18.75 1.00
C ASP A 64 17.06 -19.14 0.90
N MET A 65 16.79 -20.44 0.83
CA MET A 65 15.44 -20.99 0.79
C MET A 65 14.57 -20.61 2.00
N LYS A 66 15.17 -20.24 3.12
CA LYS A 66 14.44 -19.85 4.34
C LYS A 66 13.79 -18.46 4.28
N ILE A 67 14.19 -17.63 3.31
CA ILE A 67 13.76 -16.22 3.21
C ILE A 67 13.07 -15.90 1.88
N LEU A 68 12.67 -16.92 1.11
CA LEU A 68 12.01 -16.71 -0.17
C LEU A 68 10.68 -16.02 0.00
N THR A 69 10.42 -15.02 -0.86
CA THR A 69 9.08 -14.49 -1.03
C THR A 69 8.20 -15.51 -1.74
N LEU A 70 6.89 -15.41 -1.57
CA LEU A 70 5.96 -16.36 -2.17
C LEU A 70 6.11 -16.46 -3.70
N PRO A 71 6.23 -15.36 -4.48
CA PRO A 71 6.46 -15.46 -5.93
C PRO A 71 7.73 -16.24 -6.28
N VAL A 72 8.83 -16.02 -5.54
CA VAL A 72 10.10 -16.72 -5.78
C VAL A 72 10.00 -18.20 -5.43
N ALA A 73 9.35 -18.52 -4.31
CA ALA A 73 9.11 -19.91 -3.92
C ALA A 73 8.27 -20.64 -4.98
N LEU A 74 7.19 -20.03 -5.50
CA LEU A 74 6.38 -20.62 -6.56
C LEU A 74 7.17 -20.78 -7.87
N ASN A 75 8.04 -19.82 -8.20
CA ASN A 75 8.88 -19.90 -9.38
C ASN A 75 9.89 -21.07 -9.28
N SER A 76 10.41 -21.36 -8.08
CA SER A 76 11.32 -22.49 -7.84
C SER A 76 10.70 -23.88 -8.07
N ILE A 77 9.37 -23.99 -8.04
CA ILE A 77 8.63 -25.25 -8.29
C ILE A 77 8.54 -25.56 -9.80
N VAL A 78 8.79 -24.57 -10.66
CA VAL A 78 8.79 -24.76 -12.11
C VAL A 78 10.05 -25.55 -12.51
N GLY A 79 9.89 -26.88 -12.59
CA GLY A 79 10.95 -27.79 -13.00
C GLY A 79 11.26 -27.69 -14.49
N GLN A 80 12.46 -28.15 -14.89
CA GLN A 80 12.90 -28.12 -16.29
C GLN A 80 12.12 -29.07 -17.21
N PHE A 81 11.57 -30.16 -16.67
CA PHE A 81 10.94 -31.23 -17.45
C PHE A 81 9.45 -31.45 -17.13
N MET A 82 8.99 -31.00 -15.95
CA MET A 82 7.61 -31.15 -15.51
C MET A 82 7.25 -29.98 -14.60
N VAL A 83 6.02 -29.48 -14.75
CA VAL A 83 5.46 -28.39 -13.96
C VAL A 83 4.27 -28.92 -13.18
N GLU A 84 4.36 -28.85 -11.85
CA GLU A 84 3.30 -29.24 -10.92
C GLU A 84 2.26 -28.12 -10.77
N TRP A 85 1.41 -27.96 -11.78
CA TRP A 85 0.40 -26.89 -11.84
C TRP A 85 -0.53 -26.84 -10.62
N GLY A 86 -0.82 -27.99 -10.00
CA GLY A 86 -1.64 -28.06 -8.79
C GLY A 86 -0.99 -27.33 -7.60
N GLN A 87 0.31 -27.51 -7.41
CA GLN A 87 1.05 -26.85 -6.32
C GLN A 87 1.16 -25.34 -6.56
N ILE A 88 1.44 -24.95 -7.81
CA ILE A 88 1.53 -23.54 -8.22
C ILE A 88 0.18 -22.85 -8.03
N ALA A 89 -0.93 -23.47 -8.46
CA ALA A 89 -2.27 -22.91 -8.31
C ALA A 89 -2.69 -22.78 -6.84
N ALA A 90 -2.39 -23.78 -6.01
CA ALA A 90 -2.67 -23.72 -4.58
C ALA A 90 -1.89 -22.58 -3.90
N GLY A 91 -0.60 -22.48 -4.17
CA GLY A 91 0.25 -21.43 -3.61
C GLY A 91 -0.11 -20.03 -4.12
N ALA A 92 -0.44 -19.88 -5.40
CA ALA A 92 -0.92 -18.62 -5.95
C ALA A 92 -2.24 -18.18 -5.29
N THR A 93 -3.16 -19.11 -5.05
CA THR A 93 -4.42 -18.84 -4.34
C THR A 93 -4.17 -18.34 -2.92
N LEU A 94 -3.26 -18.99 -2.18
CA LEU A 94 -2.84 -18.52 -0.85
C LEU A 94 -2.18 -17.13 -0.92
N GLY A 95 -1.45 -16.85 -1.99
CA GLY A 95 -0.82 -15.55 -2.26
C GLY A 95 -1.78 -14.39 -2.44
N LEU A 96 -3.04 -14.66 -2.77
CA LEU A 96 -4.09 -13.64 -2.86
C LEU A 96 -4.61 -13.22 -1.48
N ILE A 97 -4.46 -14.06 -0.46
CA ILE A 97 -5.03 -13.81 0.88
C ILE A 97 -4.58 -12.46 1.45
N PRO A 98 -3.27 -12.11 1.47
CA PRO A 98 -2.84 -10.83 2.04
C PRO A 98 -3.41 -9.61 1.30
N ALA A 99 -3.49 -9.69 -0.03
CA ALA A 99 -4.07 -8.62 -0.84
C ALA A 99 -5.58 -8.46 -0.56
N ILE A 100 -6.31 -9.57 -0.44
CA ILE A 100 -7.74 -9.57 -0.10
C ILE A 100 -7.96 -8.98 1.29
N LEU A 101 -7.16 -9.39 2.29
CA LEU A 101 -7.26 -8.86 3.65
C LEU A 101 -6.99 -7.36 3.70
N LEU A 102 -5.95 -6.91 3.01
CA LEU A 102 -5.57 -5.51 2.94
C LEU A 102 -6.66 -4.66 2.25
N PHE A 103 -7.24 -5.16 1.15
CA PHE A 103 -8.39 -4.54 0.51
C PHE A 103 -9.61 -4.48 1.46
N ALA A 104 -9.91 -5.59 2.14
CA ALA A 104 -11.05 -5.68 3.04
C ALA A 104 -10.98 -4.72 4.23
N LEU A 105 -9.77 -4.42 4.72
CA LEU A 105 -9.55 -3.44 5.80
C LEU A 105 -9.74 -1.99 5.34
N ILE A 106 -9.45 -1.70 4.08
CA ILE A 106 -9.36 -0.34 3.57
C ILE A 106 -10.62 0.11 2.83
N GLN A 107 -11.38 -0.81 2.25
CA GLN A 107 -12.64 -0.50 1.57
C GLN A 107 -13.57 0.42 2.39
N LYS A 108 -13.63 0.25 3.72
CA LYS A 108 -14.44 1.12 4.60
C LYS A 108 -13.97 2.58 4.64
N HIS A 109 -12.66 2.81 4.56
CA HIS A 109 -12.08 4.15 4.58
C HIS A 109 -12.17 4.82 3.20
N LEU A 110 -12.07 4.04 2.12
CA LEU A 110 -12.29 4.54 0.76
C LEU A 110 -13.74 4.99 0.54
N VAL A 111 -14.72 4.21 1.01
CA VAL A 111 -16.15 4.56 0.87
C VAL A 111 -16.51 5.81 1.69
N SER A 112 -15.96 5.96 2.89
CA SER A 112 -16.18 7.16 3.72
C SER A 112 -15.57 8.43 3.12
N GLY A 113 -14.39 8.34 2.49
CA GLY A 113 -13.69 9.49 1.91
C GLY A 113 -14.31 10.00 0.59
N VAL A 114 -14.86 9.09 -0.23
CA VAL A 114 -15.57 9.44 -1.47
C VAL A 114 -16.90 10.14 -1.17
N ALA A 115 -17.61 9.72 -0.12
CA ALA A 115 -18.87 10.37 0.29
C ALA A 115 -18.67 11.81 0.81
N SER A 116 -17.54 12.10 1.47
CA SER A 116 -17.22 13.46 1.94
C SER A 116 -16.71 14.40 0.84
N GLY A 117 -16.16 13.87 -0.26
CA GLY A 117 -15.68 14.65 -1.40
C GLY A 117 -16.76 15.03 -2.42
N GLY A 118 -17.90 14.34 -2.41
CA GLY A 118 -19.00 14.52 -3.37
C GLY A 118 -20.06 15.57 -3.01
N LEU A 119 -19.93 16.26 -1.88
CA LEU A 119 -20.86 17.32 -1.45
C LEU A 119 -20.40 18.75 -1.83
N LYS A 120 -19.35 18.89 -2.65
CA LYS A 120 -19.04 20.15 -3.35
C LYS A 120 -19.45 20.04 -4.81
N GLY A 121 -20.75 19.99 -5.02
CA GLY A 121 -21.47 20.22 -6.28
C GLY A 121 -22.74 20.98 -5.95
#